data_AF-A0A7C7A3R4-F1
#
_entry.id   AF-A0A7C7A3R4-F1
#
_cell.length_a   1.000
_cell.length_b   1.000
_cell.length_c   1.000
_cell.angle_alpha   90.00
_cell.angle_beta   90.00
_cell.angle_gamma   90.00
#
_symmetry.space_group_name_H-M   'P 1'
#
loop_
_entity.id
_entity.type
_entity.pdbx_description
1 polymer ?
#
loop_
_entity_poly.entity_id
_entity_poly.type
_entity_poly.pdbx_seq_one_letter_code
_entity_poly.pdbx_strand_id
1 'polypeptide(L)'
;MLKSVQILVIKTVILSIIGATFTALFFKLKKKDFIFCIVISSLLIIAVLSLVYISYDIKAFDKPEYFGTLKAAPWLIGIWNKGLSQINELGQQLKDMSDGILAVFSKMDNIISTEKSMARVLHVSDIHNNPAAFDFMEQIIKNFNVDFVIDTGDITDYGTFLEDMVIKKLSQLPVDYVFVAGNHDSPKTLELLETIDNVTILNGEITTIKGISILGFSDPGSAAADIDSTSETDIMKLNLKIREKLYSLNQMPDILAVHNPKSTESISGLVPIILNGHVHKASLKEENNSLTINAGTTGAAGIRGIQCKGDTPYSAILLYFKKSENLEKPQLFAADIIKISNIKAGFQVERIFFEQEDVR
;
A
#
# COMPACT_ATOMS: atom_id res chain seq x y z
N MET A 1 25.63 23.40 -16.36
CA MET A 1 25.27 22.77 -17.64
C MET A 1 25.96 23.42 -18.85
N LEU A 2 25.80 24.74 -19.08
CA LEU A 2 26.34 25.42 -20.27
C LEU A 2 27.87 25.24 -20.48
N LYS A 3 28.66 25.35 -19.41
CA LYS A 3 30.12 25.13 -19.46
C LYS A 3 30.51 23.70 -19.88
N SER A 4 29.77 22.68 -19.40
CA SER A 4 30.07 21.28 -19.71
C SER A 4 29.80 20.96 -21.18
N VAL A 5 28.71 21.53 -21.73
CA VAL A 5 28.37 21.40 -23.17
C VAL A 5 29.41 22.11 -24.04
N GLN A 6 29.84 23.32 -23.66
CA GLN A 6 30.90 24.04 -24.37
C GLN A 6 32.22 23.26 -24.40
N ILE A 7 32.62 22.66 -23.27
CA ILE A 7 33.83 21.83 -23.19
C ILE A 7 33.72 20.61 -24.10
N LEU A 8 32.55 19.95 -24.13
CA LEU A 8 32.33 18.80 -25.00
C LEU A 8 32.44 19.18 -26.48
N VAL A 9 31.78 20.25 -26.91
CA VAL A 9 31.83 20.74 -28.30
C VAL A 9 33.27 21.08 -28.70
N ILE A 10 34.01 21.81 -27.86
CA ILE A 10 35.41 22.16 -28.13
C ILE A 10 36.28 20.91 -28.26
N LYS A 11 36.14 19.94 -27.33
CA LYS A 11 36.90 18.68 -27.40
C LYS A 11 36.59 17.88 -28.66
N THR A 12 35.32 17.78 -29.04
CA THR A 12 34.90 17.05 -30.25
C THR A 12 35.46 17.69 -31.51
N VAL A 13 35.45 19.03 -31.61
CA VAL A 13 36.04 19.76 -32.74
C VAL A 13 37.55 19.53 -32.82
N ILE A 14 38.28 19.63 -31.70
CA ILE A 14 39.73 19.40 -31.65
C ILE A 14 40.07 17.97 -32.07
N LEU A 15 39.39 16.97 -31.51
CA LEU A 15 39.61 15.56 -31.85
C LEU A 15 39.33 15.28 -33.33
N SER A 16 38.30 15.91 -33.89
CA SER A 16 37.95 15.76 -35.31
C SER A 16 39.02 16.34 -36.22
N ILE A 17 39.58 17.50 -35.89
CA ILE A 17 40.69 18.11 -36.64
C ILE A 17 41.95 17.23 -36.58
N ILE A 18 42.27 16.70 -35.39
CA ILE A 18 43.42 15.80 -35.21
C ILE A 18 43.24 14.52 -36.03
N GLY A 19 42.06 13.89 -35.96
CA GLY A 19 41.75 12.67 -36.71
C GLY A 19 41.80 12.88 -38.23
N ALA A 20 41.23 13.99 -38.72
CA ALA A 20 41.27 14.34 -40.14
C ALA A 20 42.71 14.59 -40.62
N THR A 21 43.53 15.29 -39.82
CA THR A 21 44.94 15.56 -40.14
C THR A 21 45.77 14.28 -40.14
N PHE A 22 45.59 13.40 -39.15
CA PHE A 22 46.27 12.11 -39.07
C PHE A 22 45.95 11.22 -40.27
N THR A 23 44.66 11.11 -40.62
CA THR A 23 44.20 10.31 -41.77
C THR A 23 44.78 10.85 -43.08
N ALA A 24 44.83 12.17 -43.24
CA ALA A 24 45.38 12.79 -44.44
C ALA A 24 46.89 12.56 -44.61
N LEU A 25 47.64 12.60 -43.51
CA LEU A 25 49.06 12.29 -43.50
C LEU A 25 49.33 10.81 -43.80
N PHE A 26 48.52 9.91 -43.23
CA PHE A 26 48.67 8.46 -43.43
C PHE A 26 48.42 8.05 -44.89
N PHE A 27 47.39 8.60 -45.53
CA PHE A 27 47.01 8.26 -46.91
C PHE A 27 47.67 9.13 -47.99
N LYS A 28 48.54 10.08 -47.63
CA LYS A 28 49.23 11.01 -48.57
C LYS A 28 48.27 11.68 -49.57
N LEU A 29 47.13 12.17 -49.08
CA LEU A 29 46.07 12.74 -49.90
C LEU A 29 46.53 14.02 -50.63
N LYS A 30 46.03 14.24 -51.86
CA LYS A 30 46.26 15.49 -52.60
C LYS A 30 45.47 16.63 -51.94
N LYS A 31 45.92 17.88 -52.10
CA LYS A 31 45.28 19.08 -51.47
C LYS A 31 43.77 19.18 -51.72
N LYS A 32 43.28 18.76 -52.89
CA LYS A 32 41.84 18.78 -53.22
C LYS A 32 41.04 17.74 -52.43
N ASP A 33 41.56 16.53 -52.32
CA ASP A 33 40.92 15.42 -51.59
C ASP A 33 40.90 15.70 -50.09
N PHE A 34 41.95 16.36 -49.56
CA PHE A 34 42.02 16.80 -48.18
C PHE A 34 40.92 17.81 -47.81
N ILE A 35 40.71 18.82 -48.66
CA ILE A 35 39.65 19.82 -48.46
C ILE A 35 38.27 19.14 -48.48
N PHE A 36 38.05 18.19 -49.40
CA PHE A 36 36.80 17.45 -49.48
C PHE A 36 36.52 16.62 -48.22
N CYS A 37 37.53 15.92 -47.68
CA CYS A 37 37.43 15.17 -46.43
C CYS A 37 37.10 16.08 -45.22
N ILE A 38 37.69 17.28 -45.13
CA ILE A 38 37.38 18.24 -44.06
C ILE A 38 35.93 18.69 -44.14
N VAL A 39 35.44 19.01 -45.33
CA VAL A 39 34.07 19.50 -45.53
C VAL A 39 33.06 18.41 -45.17
N ILE A 40 33.26 17.18 -45.65
CA ILE A 40 32.39 16.05 -45.32
C ILE A 40 32.40 15.76 -43.81
N SER A 41 33.58 15.73 -43.19
CA SER A 41 33.71 15.44 -41.75
C SER A 41 33.01 16.52 -40.91
N SER A 42 33.15 17.78 -41.31
CA SER A 42 32.49 18.91 -40.62
C SER A 42 30.97 18.85 -40.76
N LEU A 43 30.46 18.53 -41.96
CA LEU A 43 29.03 18.34 -42.20
C LEU A 43 28.46 17.19 -41.36
N LEU A 44 29.20 16.07 -41.28
CA LEU A 44 28.79 14.92 -40.47
C LEU A 44 28.71 15.27 -38.99
N ILE A 45 29.71 15.98 -38.46
CA ILE A 45 29.73 16.42 -37.05
C ILE A 45 28.56 17.36 -36.76
N ILE A 46 28.31 18.33 -37.64
CA ILE A 46 27.18 19.26 -37.49
C ILE A 46 25.86 18.49 -37.52
N ALA A 47 25.71 17.51 -38.42
CA ALA A 47 24.50 16.70 -38.50
C ALA A 47 24.27 15.88 -37.22
N VAL A 48 25.30 15.21 -36.70
CA VAL A 48 25.21 14.43 -35.45
C VAL A 48 24.92 15.33 -34.25
N LEU A 49 25.63 16.45 -34.11
CA LEU A 49 25.40 17.39 -33.01
C LEU A 49 24.01 18.02 -33.08
N SER A 50 23.50 18.30 -34.28
CA SER A 50 22.14 18.82 -34.46
C SER A 50 21.08 17.78 -34.11
N LEU A 51 21.28 16.51 -34.51
CA LEU A 51 20.40 15.40 -34.13
C LEU A 51 20.35 15.22 -32.61
N VAL A 52 21.50 15.26 -31.94
CA VAL A 52 21.58 15.20 -30.47
C VAL A 52 20.88 16.42 -29.88
N TYR A 53 21.14 17.63 -30.35
CA TYR A 53 20.50 18.83 -29.83
C TYR A 53 18.97 18.83 -29.98
N ILE A 54 18.46 18.35 -31.12
CA ILE A 54 17.01 18.25 -31.39
C ILE A 54 16.36 17.14 -30.55
N SER A 55 17.05 16.01 -30.35
CA SER A 55 16.54 14.88 -29.55
C SER A 55 16.73 15.05 -28.05
N TYR A 56 17.57 15.99 -27.61
CA TYR A 56 17.90 16.18 -26.20
C TYR A 56 16.83 17.01 -25.48
N ASP A 57 15.98 16.34 -24.71
CA ASP A 57 15.00 16.97 -23.84
C ASP A 57 15.51 17.05 -22.39
N ILE A 58 15.81 18.27 -21.92
CA ILE A 58 16.23 18.51 -20.53
C ILE A 58 15.11 18.12 -19.55
N LYS A 59 13.84 18.26 -19.95
CA LYS A 59 12.69 17.93 -19.08
C LYS A 59 12.53 16.43 -18.88
N ALA A 60 13.18 15.60 -19.70
CA ALA A 60 13.20 14.15 -19.49
C ALA A 60 13.89 13.77 -18.16
N PHE A 61 14.83 14.58 -17.67
CA PHE A 61 15.47 14.36 -16.37
C PHE A 61 14.55 14.62 -15.17
N ASP A 62 13.41 15.30 -15.37
CA ASP A 62 12.40 15.47 -14.33
C ASP A 62 11.56 14.19 -14.15
N LYS A 63 11.61 13.25 -15.12
CA LYS A 63 10.89 11.96 -15.08
C LYS A 63 11.79 10.80 -15.53
N PRO A 64 12.85 10.48 -14.77
CA PRO A 64 13.72 9.37 -15.10
C PRO A 64 12.96 8.03 -15.00
N GLU A 65 13.00 7.24 -16.07
CA GLU A 65 12.49 5.88 -16.08
C GLU A 65 13.60 4.93 -15.61
N TYR A 66 13.31 4.15 -14.56
CA TYR A 66 14.22 3.15 -14.02
C TYR A 66 13.64 1.75 -14.25
N PHE A 67 14.52 0.77 -14.45
CA PHE A 67 14.17 -0.63 -14.66
C PHE A 67 14.59 -1.47 -13.46
N GLY A 68 13.88 -2.59 -13.26
CA GLY A 68 14.14 -3.53 -12.16
C GLY A 68 13.90 -2.91 -10.78
N THR A 69 14.74 -3.25 -9.82
CA THR A 69 14.61 -2.84 -8.40
C THR A 69 14.71 -1.34 -8.16
N LEU A 70 15.23 -0.57 -9.13
CA LEU A 70 15.35 0.89 -9.04
C LEU A 70 14.09 1.63 -9.52
N LYS A 71 13.07 0.92 -10.01
CA LYS A 71 11.78 1.50 -10.42
C LYS A 71 11.11 2.31 -9.29
N ALA A 72 11.35 1.96 -8.03
CA ALA A 72 10.84 2.66 -6.85
C ALA A 72 11.63 3.92 -6.44
N ALA A 73 12.82 4.16 -6.99
CA ALA A 73 13.71 5.25 -6.56
C ALA A 73 13.10 6.67 -6.68
N PRO A 74 12.52 7.08 -7.83
CA PRO A 74 11.92 8.41 -7.93
C PRO A 74 10.65 8.55 -7.10
N TRP A 75 9.94 7.45 -6.82
CA TRP A 75 8.80 7.42 -5.91
C TRP A 75 9.22 7.77 -4.47
N LEU A 76 10.26 7.14 -3.91
CA LEU A 76 10.78 7.42 -2.55
C LEU A 76 11.18 8.88 -2.34
N ILE A 77 11.87 9.47 -3.31
CA ILE A 77 12.25 10.89 -3.29
C ILE A 77 10.98 11.75 -3.25
N GLY A 78 9.93 11.34 -3.97
CA GLY A 78 8.60 11.92 -3.91
C GLY A 78 7.95 11.83 -2.53
N ILE A 79 8.03 10.68 -1.83
CA ILE A 79 7.49 10.50 -0.47
C ILE A 79 8.18 11.45 0.50
N TRP A 80 9.51 11.53 0.46
CA TRP A 80 10.24 12.38 1.38
C TRP A 80 9.85 13.85 1.20
N ASN A 81 9.78 14.31 -0.04
CA ASN A 81 9.51 15.72 -0.33
C ASN A 81 8.02 16.10 -0.17
N LYS A 82 7.08 15.24 -0.60
CA LYS A 82 5.63 15.54 -0.58
C LYS A 82 4.91 14.97 0.64
N GLY A 83 5.30 13.78 1.08
CA GLY A 83 4.76 13.12 2.27
C GLY A 83 4.96 14.02 3.48
N LEU A 84 6.18 14.50 3.77
CA LEU A 84 6.42 15.38 4.92
C LEU A 84 5.55 16.65 4.92
N SER A 85 5.28 17.26 3.77
CA SER A 85 4.41 18.45 3.69
C SER A 85 2.93 18.14 3.92
N GLN A 86 2.40 17.03 3.35
CA GLN A 86 1.00 16.66 3.50
C GLN A 86 0.70 15.97 4.85
N ILE A 87 1.69 15.28 5.43
CA ILE A 87 1.65 14.70 6.79
C ILE A 87 1.48 15.81 7.82
N ASN A 88 2.21 16.92 7.68
CA ASN A 88 2.06 18.06 8.60
C ASN A 88 0.67 18.69 8.50
N GLU A 89 0.09 18.80 7.30
CA GLU A 89 -1.26 19.35 7.13
C GLU A 89 -2.34 18.39 7.66
N LEU A 90 -2.27 17.10 7.34
CA LEU A 90 -3.24 16.11 7.82
C LEU A 90 -3.12 15.87 9.33
N GLY A 91 -1.91 15.71 9.88
CA GLY A 91 -1.70 15.49 11.30
C GLY A 91 -2.18 16.67 12.16
N GLN A 92 -1.98 17.89 11.68
CA GLN A 92 -2.42 19.10 12.36
C GLN A 92 -3.95 19.29 12.28
N GLN A 93 -4.57 18.98 11.13
CA GLN A 93 -6.01 19.11 10.96
C GLN A 93 -6.80 17.94 11.53
N LEU A 94 -6.25 16.74 11.56
CA LEU A 94 -6.82 15.61 12.30
C LEU A 94 -6.80 15.88 13.81
N LYS A 95 -5.76 16.54 14.33
CA LYS A 95 -5.71 17.02 15.72
C LYS A 95 -6.80 18.07 16.00
N ASP A 96 -7.17 18.87 15.02
CA ASP A 96 -8.28 19.84 15.13
C ASP A 96 -9.67 19.20 14.91
N MET A 97 -9.77 18.14 14.10
CA MET A 97 -10.99 17.34 13.89
C MET A 97 -11.27 16.38 15.06
N SER A 98 -10.22 15.95 15.78
CA SER A 98 -10.29 15.11 16.99
C SER A 98 -11.30 15.64 18.00
N ASP A 99 -11.35 16.95 18.22
CA ASP A 99 -12.29 17.55 19.17
C ASP A 99 -13.75 17.46 18.68
N GLY A 100 -13.98 17.57 17.37
CA GLY A 100 -15.31 17.39 16.76
C GLY A 100 -15.74 15.92 16.66
N ILE A 101 -14.79 15.02 16.42
CA ILE A 101 -14.94 13.57 16.42
C ILE A 101 -15.32 13.12 17.84
N LEU A 102 -14.53 13.47 18.86
CA LEU A 102 -14.83 13.19 20.27
C LEU A 102 -16.22 13.70 20.69
N ALA A 103 -16.69 14.83 20.16
CA ALA A 103 -18.02 15.36 20.48
C ALA A 103 -19.18 14.56 19.85
N VAL A 104 -19.02 14.07 18.61
CA VAL A 104 -20.02 13.21 17.96
C VAL A 104 -19.99 11.80 18.55
N PHE A 105 -18.78 11.26 18.80
CA PHE A 105 -18.61 9.92 19.36
C PHE A 105 -18.92 9.84 20.84
N SER A 106 -18.60 10.80 21.68
CA SER A 106 -19.00 10.77 23.11
C SER A 106 -20.52 10.63 23.28
N LYS A 107 -21.31 11.14 22.32
CA LYS A 107 -22.77 10.92 22.28
C LYS A 107 -23.17 9.51 21.84
N MET A 108 -22.42 8.88 20.93
CA MET A 108 -22.63 7.49 20.50
C MET A 108 -22.08 6.48 21.50
N ASP A 109 -20.97 6.80 22.17
CA ASP A 109 -20.35 5.99 23.20
C ASP A 109 -21.18 5.98 24.47
N ASN A 110 -21.93 7.03 24.82
CA ASN A 110 -22.90 6.93 25.93
C ASN A 110 -23.94 5.79 25.75
N ILE A 111 -24.09 5.24 24.54
CA ILE A 111 -24.96 4.10 24.26
C ILE A 111 -24.24 2.74 24.48
N ILE A 112 -22.91 2.70 24.47
CA ILE A 112 -22.10 1.45 24.46
C ILE A 112 -21.07 1.38 25.61
N SER A 113 -20.57 2.52 26.10
CA SER A 113 -19.36 2.69 26.93
C SER A 113 -19.43 2.17 28.37
N THR A 114 -20.50 1.48 28.77
CA THR A 114 -20.61 0.88 30.11
C THR A 114 -20.32 -0.61 30.18
N GLU A 115 -20.15 -1.30 29.05
CA GLU A 115 -19.87 -2.74 29.08
C GLU A 115 -18.36 -3.04 29.01
N LYS A 116 -17.79 -3.42 30.16
CA LYS A 116 -16.39 -3.89 30.32
C LYS A 116 -16.02 -5.13 29.46
N SER A 117 -16.96 -5.74 28.75
CA SER A 117 -16.81 -6.99 28.00
C SER A 117 -16.75 -6.84 26.48
N MET A 118 -16.52 -5.62 25.97
CA MET A 118 -16.43 -5.35 24.53
C MET A 118 -14.98 -5.31 24.04
N ALA A 119 -14.66 -6.13 23.04
CA ALA A 119 -13.40 -6.08 22.28
C ALA A 119 -13.58 -5.22 21.01
N ARG A 120 -12.62 -4.34 20.74
CA ARG A 120 -12.65 -3.40 19.62
C ARG A 120 -11.51 -3.71 18.64
N VAL A 121 -11.86 -4.04 17.41
CA VAL A 121 -10.91 -4.50 16.39
C VAL A 121 -10.91 -3.53 15.23
N LEU A 122 -9.76 -2.93 14.93
CA LEU A 122 -9.62 -2.06 13.77
C LEU A 122 -9.22 -2.88 12.56
N HIS A 123 -10.06 -2.91 11.53
CA HIS A 123 -9.78 -3.51 10.23
C HIS A 123 -9.26 -2.45 9.26
N VAL A 124 -8.05 -2.66 8.76
CA VAL A 124 -7.36 -1.81 7.77
C VAL A 124 -6.90 -2.65 6.59
N SER A 125 -6.59 -1.97 5.48
CA SER A 125 -6.06 -2.59 4.28
C SER A 125 -5.48 -1.54 3.33
N ASP A 126 -4.65 -1.96 2.38
CA ASP A 126 -4.22 -1.16 1.23
C ASP A 126 -3.61 0.19 1.65
N ILE A 127 -2.59 0.11 2.52
CA ILE A 127 -1.83 1.26 3.04
C ILE A 127 -0.88 1.81 1.98
N HIS A 128 -0.30 0.97 1.11
CA HIS A 128 0.55 1.36 -0.03
C HIS A 128 1.65 2.37 0.36
N ASN A 129 2.32 2.09 1.49
CA ASN A 129 3.34 2.92 2.15
C ASN A 129 2.95 4.38 2.43
N ASN A 130 1.66 4.70 2.53
CA ASN A 130 1.26 6.05 2.88
C ASN A 130 1.57 6.32 4.36
N PRO A 131 2.52 7.22 4.70
CA PRO A 131 2.89 7.43 6.10
C PRO A 131 1.77 8.08 6.92
N ALA A 132 0.84 8.80 6.27
CA ALA A 132 -0.32 9.39 6.92
C ALA A 132 -1.34 8.34 7.40
N ALA A 133 -1.33 7.13 6.83
CA ALA A 133 -2.18 6.03 7.28
C ALA A 133 -1.85 5.63 8.72
N PHE A 134 -0.57 5.70 9.13
CA PHE A 134 -0.14 5.35 10.49
C PHE A 134 -0.64 6.36 11.52
N ASP A 135 -0.57 7.66 11.21
CA ASP A 135 -1.09 8.71 12.09
C ASP A 135 -2.62 8.61 12.19
N PHE A 136 -3.30 8.29 11.08
CA PHE A 136 -4.74 8.02 11.04
C PHE A 136 -5.12 6.81 11.91
N MET A 137 -4.41 5.69 11.78
CA MET A 137 -4.59 4.51 12.62
C MET A 137 -4.34 4.82 14.09
N GLU A 138 -3.25 5.52 14.42
CA GLU A 138 -2.89 5.86 15.80
C GLU A 138 -4.01 6.66 16.48
N GLN A 139 -4.61 7.61 15.77
CA GLN A 139 -5.74 8.38 16.30
C GLN A 139 -6.98 7.54 16.52
N ILE A 140 -7.32 6.64 15.60
CA ILE A 140 -8.45 5.72 15.80
C ILE A 140 -8.17 4.82 17.01
N ILE A 141 -6.96 4.26 17.09
CA ILE A 141 -6.56 3.38 18.19
C ILE A 141 -6.71 4.07 19.54
N LYS A 142 -6.20 5.30 19.66
CA LYS A 142 -6.27 6.09 20.90
C LYS A 142 -7.70 6.52 21.23
N ASN A 143 -8.43 7.06 20.26
CA ASN A 143 -9.75 7.67 20.51
C ASN A 143 -10.85 6.64 20.73
N PHE A 144 -10.73 5.44 20.14
CA PHE A 144 -11.73 4.39 20.26
C PHE A 144 -11.29 3.25 21.16
N ASN A 145 -10.14 3.34 21.83
CA ASN A 145 -9.60 2.28 22.69
C ASN A 145 -9.58 0.93 21.96
N VAL A 146 -9.03 0.92 20.75
CA VAL A 146 -8.87 -0.30 19.95
C VAL A 146 -7.99 -1.29 20.72
N ASP A 147 -8.39 -2.55 20.75
CA ASP A 147 -7.64 -3.62 21.42
C ASP A 147 -6.54 -4.19 20.54
N PHE A 148 -6.82 -4.38 19.24
CA PHE A 148 -5.86 -4.85 18.24
C PHE A 148 -6.31 -4.49 16.81
N VAL A 149 -5.37 -4.57 15.86
CA VAL A 149 -5.58 -4.28 14.45
C VAL A 149 -5.55 -5.59 13.65
N ILE A 150 -6.42 -5.71 12.64
CA ILE A 150 -6.29 -6.70 11.57
C ILE A 150 -6.03 -5.93 10.26
N ASP A 151 -4.88 -6.15 9.66
CA ASP A 151 -4.51 -5.63 8.35
C ASP A 151 -4.62 -6.74 7.30
N THR A 152 -5.45 -6.51 6.30
CA THR A 152 -5.68 -7.44 5.18
C THR A 152 -4.74 -7.19 3.99
N GLY A 153 -3.62 -6.50 4.17
CA GLY A 153 -2.48 -6.54 3.26
C GLY A 153 -2.36 -5.33 2.34
N ASP A 154 -1.38 -5.40 1.44
CA ASP A 154 -0.92 -4.27 0.61
C ASP A 154 -0.42 -3.11 1.50
N ILE A 155 0.43 -3.45 2.47
CA ILE A 155 1.14 -2.44 3.25
C ILE A 155 2.21 -1.74 2.41
N THR A 156 2.81 -2.48 1.47
CA THR A 156 3.75 -1.97 0.48
C THR A 156 3.12 -1.81 -0.91
N ASP A 157 3.78 -1.02 -1.76
CA ASP A 157 3.30 -0.59 -3.09
C ASP A 157 4.18 -1.22 -4.19
N TYR A 158 5.46 -1.44 -3.85
CA TYR A 158 6.52 -2.09 -4.64
C TYR A 158 7.31 -3.18 -3.87
N GLY A 159 6.94 -3.58 -2.65
CA GLY A 159 7.54 -4.74 -1.96
C GLY A 159 9.08 -4.76 -1.86
N THR A 160 9.74 -3.60 -1.97
CA THR A 160 11.19 -3.43 -2.04
C THR A 160 11.78 -3.00 -0.69
N PHE A 161 13.07 -3.31 -0.47
CA PHE A 161 13.83 -2.92 0.74
C PHE A 161 13.79 -1.41 1.08
N LEU A 162 13.53 -0.56 0.09
CA LEU A 162 13.51 0.88 0.33
C LEU A 162 12.20 1.35 1.00
N GLU A 163 11.16 0.52 0.98
CA GLU A 163 9.85 0.76 1.60
C GLU A 163 9.84 0.47 3.11
N ASP A 164 10.83 -0.30 3.57
CA ASP A 164 11.03 -0.78 4.94
C ASP A 164 11.04 0.33 6.01
N MET A 165 11.39 1.56 5.64
CA MET A 165 11.39 2.70 6.58
C MET A 165 10.00 3.08 7.07
N VAL A 166 8.96 2.88 6.26
CA VAL A 166 7.58 3.20 6.62
C VAL A 166 7.01 2.12 7.54
N ILE A 167 7.34 0.86 7.27
CA ILE A 167 6.89 -0.30 8.05
C ILE A 167 7.38 -0.25 9.50
N LYS A 168 8.59 0.29 9.75
CA LYS A 168 9.12 0.47 11.12
C LYS A 168 8.24 1.37 12.00
N LYS A 169 7.34 2.18 11.43
CA LYS A 169 6.36 2.92 12.24
C LYS A 169 5.32 2.00 12.92
N LEU A 170 5.11 0.78 12.43
CA LEU A 170 4.21 -0.19 13.08
C LEU A 170 4.61 -0.50 14.52
N SER A 171 5.92 -0.50 14.82
CA SER A 171 6.42 -0.76 16.18
C SER A 171 6.05 0.34 17.18
N GLN A 172 5.50 1.45 16.70
CA GLN A 172 5.05 2.57 17.53
C GLN A 172 3.56 2.47 17.88
N LEU A 173 2.81 1.59 17.21
CA LEU A 173 1.40 1.36 17.53
C LEU A 173 1.30 0.60 18.87
N PRO A 174 0.46 1.06 19.82
CA PRO A 174 0.43 0.52 21.18
C PRO A 174 -0.39 -0.78 21.32
N VAL A 175 -0.71 -1.46 20.21
CA VAL A 175 -1.62 -2.60 20.15
C VAL A 175 -1.06 -3.71 19.27
N ASP A 176 -1.56 -4.93 19.45
CA ASP A 176 -1.23 -6.07 18.60
C ASP A 176 -1.69 -5.79 17.16
N TYR A 177 -0.85 -6.18 16.20
CA TYR A 177 -1.05 -5.94 14.77
C TYR A 177 -1.06 -7.28 14.02
N VAL A 178 -2.25 -7.76 13.68
CA VAL A 178 -2.44 -9.01 12.94
C VAL A 178 -2.41 -8.72 11.45
N PHE A 179 -1.60 -9.44 10.68
CA PHE A 179 -1.34 -9.12 9.28
C PHE A 179 -1.55 -10.32 8.35
N VAL A 180 -2.13 -10.07 7.19
CA VAL A 180 -2.17 -10.98 6.04
C VAL A 180 -1.54 -10.27 4.84
N ALA A 181 -0.62 -10.95 4.13
CA ALA A 181 0.05 -10.34 2.99
C ALA A 181 -0.90 -10.13 1.80
N GLY A 182 -0.81 -8.96 1.16
CA GLY A 182 -1.48 -8.66 -0.10
C GLY A 182 -0.63 -8.99 -1.33
N ASN A 183 -1.13 -8.68 -2.53
CA ASN A 183 -0.43 -8.97 -3.79
C ASN A 183 0.69 -7.98 -4.12
N HIS A 184 0.76 -6.85 -3.41
CA HIS A 184 1.87 -5.89 -3.48
C HIS A 184 2.96 -6.11 -2.44
N ASP A 185 2.71 -6.97 -1.46
CA ASP A 185 3.71 -7.38 -0.48
C ASP A 185 4.63 -8.45 -1.04
N SER A 186 5.78 -8.67 -0.41
CA SER A 186 6.78 -9.62 -0.86
C SER A 186 7.34 -10.44 0.30
N PRO A 187 8.12 -11.51 0.06
CA PRO A 187 8.77 -12.26 1.14
C PRO A 187 9.66 -11.38 2.02
N LYS A 188 10.27 -10.33 1.44
CA LYS A 188 11.09 -9.36 2.19
C LYS A 188 10.25 -8.48 3.11
N THR A 189 9.06 -8.08 2.65
CA THR A 189 8.09 -7.37 3.50
C THR A 189 7.74 -8.22 4.72
N LEU A 190 7.50 -9.53 4.53
CA LEU A 190 7.21 -10.45 5.62
C LEU A 190 8.40 -10.64 6.57
N GLU A 191 9.60 -10.87 6.03
CA GLU A 191 10.83 -10.96 6.84
C GLU A 191 11.02 -9.73 7.73
N LEU A 192 10.73 -8.52 7.23
CA LEU A 192 10.79 -7.31 8.02
C LEU A 192 9.69 -7.24 9.08
N LEU A 193 8.45 -7.56 8.72
CA LEU A 193 7.32 -7.56 9.65
C LEU A 193 7.54 -8.55 10.80
N GLU A 194 8.18 -9.70 10.54
CA GLU A 194 8.56 -10.67 11.57
C GLU A 194 9.56 -10.11 12.59
N THR A 195 10.32 -9.06 12.24
CA THR A 195 11.23 -8.40 13.19
C THR A 195 10.54 -7.41 14.14
N ILE A 196 9.24 -7.18 13.97
CA ILE A 196 8.47 -6.21 14.75
C ILE A 196 7.67 -6.95 15.82
N ASP A 197 8.00 -6.69 17.09
CA ASP A 197 7.50 -7.46 18.25
C ASP A 197 5.97 -7.49 18.37
N ASN A 198 5.26 -6.44 17.97
CA ASN A 198 3.79 -6.37 18.06
C ASN A 198 3.06 -6.88 16.81
N VAL A 199 3.77 -7.46 15.83
CA VAL A 199 3.17 -7.97 14.59
C VAL A 199 3.01 -9.48 14.64
N THR A 200 1.83 -9.99 14.25
CA THR A 200 1.57 -11.41 14.04
C THR A 200 1.10 -11.65 12.62
N ILE A 201 1.88 -12.40 11.84
CA ILE A 201 1.53 -12.73 10.45
C ILE A 201 0.68 -14.01 10.44
N LEU A 202 -0.49 -13.96 9.82
CA LEU A 202 -1.38 -15.11 9.66
C LEU A 202 -0.99 -15.94 8.43
N ASN A 203 -0.66 -17.20 8.65
CA ASN A 203 -0.10 -18.11 7.63
C ASN A 203 -0.84 -19.46 7.54
N GLY A 204 -2.14 -19.48 7.80
CA GLY A 204 -2.99 -20.68 7.75
C GLY A 204 -3.12 -21.41 9.10
N GLU A 205 -2.67 -20.79 10.19
CA GLU A 205 -2.92 -21.22 11.56
C GLU A 205 -3.91 -20.28 12.26
N ILE A 206 -4.65 -20.82 13.24
CA ILE A 206 -5.60 -20.01 14.02
C ILE A 206 -4.83 -19.27 15.10
N THR A 207 -4.99 -17.95 15.13
CA THR A 207 -4.50 -17.08 16.20
C THR A 207 -5.69 -16.56 16.98
N THR A 208 -5.64 -16.58 18.32
CA THR A 208 -6.73 -16.11 19.17
C THR A 208 -6.31 -14.88 19.95
N ILE A 209 -7.03 -13.76 19.76
CA ILE A 209 -6.78 -12.50 20.46
C ILE A 209 -8.09 -12.03 21.08
N LYS A 210 -8.09 -11.68 22.36
CA LYS A 210 -9.28 -11.24 23.12
C LYS A 210 -10.47 -12.23 23.03
N GLY A 211 -10.19 -13.51 22.85
CA GLY A 211 -11.21 -14.56 22.70
C GLY A 211 -11.83 -14.67 21.31
N ILE A 212 -11.30 -13.93 20.32
CA ILE A 212 -11.69 -13.98 18.90
C ILE A 212 -10.65 -14.82 18.16
N SER A 213 -11.09 -15.88 17.50
CA SER A 213 -10.24 -16.77 16.71
C SER A 213 -10.17 -16.30 15.25
N ILE A 214 -8.95 -16.12 14.77
CA ILE A 214 -8.65 -15.50 13.49
C ILE A 214 -7.82 -16.49 12.68
N LEU A 215 -8.28 -16.81 11.48
CA LEU A 215 -7.54 -17.57 10.48
C LEU A 215 -7.22 -16.65 9.32
N GLY A 216 -6.03 -16.73 8.74
CA GLY A 216 -5.71 -15.91 7.57
C GLY A 216 -4.71 -16.57 6.64
N PHE A 217 -4.73 -16.13 5.39
CA PHE A 217 -3.87 -16.65 4.34
C PHE A 217 -3.37 -15.52 3.45
N SER A 218 -2.06 -15.42 3.30
CA SER A 218 -1.40 -14.52 2.36
C SER A 218 -1.88 -14.70 0.92
N ASP A 219 -1.99 -13.60 0.18
CA ASP A 219 -2.23 -13.62 -1.25
C ASP A 219 -1.11 -14.37 -1.98
N PRO A 220 -1.39 -15.19 -3.01
CA PRO A 220 -0.36 -15.91 -3.75
C PRO A 220 0.68 -14.99 -4.40
N GLY A 221 0.31 -13.74 -4.71
CA GLY A 221 1.23 -12.72 -5.24
C GLY A 221 2.38 -12.39 -4.29
N SER A 222 2.13 -12.46 -2.98
CA SER A 222 3.15 -12.19 -1.96
C SER A 222 4.31 -13.18 -1.94
N ALA A 223 4.14 -14.35 -2.56
CA ALA A 223 5.20 -15.35 -2.66
C ALA A 223 6.19 -15.07 -3.80
N ALA A 224 5.84 -14.17 -4.73
CA ALA A 224 6.68 -13.79 -5.85
C ALA A 224 7.54 -12.57 -5.53
N ALA A 225 8.67 -12.45 -6.23
CA ALA A 225 9.51 -11.25 -6.16
C ALA A 225 9.01 -10.15 -7.10
N ASP A 226 8.24 -10.51 -8.12
CA ASP A 226 7.52 -9.58 -8.98
C ASP A 226 6.11 -9.36 -8.42
N ILE A 227 5.73 -8.11 -8.36
CA ILE A 227 4.44 -7.68 -7.81
C ILE A 227 3.35 -7.82 -8.84
N ASP A 228 2.14 -8.11 -8.37
CA ASP A 228 0.94 -8.24 -9.21
C ASP A 228 1.05 -9.42 -10.20
N SER A 229 1.81 -10.45 -9.84
CA SER A 229 1.96 -11.67 -10.65
C SER A 229 0.86 -12.69 -10.43
N THR A 230 -0.22 -12.35 -9.70
CA THR A 230 -1.23 -13.31 -9.26
C THR A 230 -2.15 -13.70 -10.43
N SER A 231 -2.10 -14.97 -10.83
CA SER A 231 -3.02 -15.51 -11.84
C SER A 231 -4.36 -15.95 -11.22
N GLU A 232 -5.42 -16.02 -12.03
CA GLU A 232 -6.71 -16.58 -11.58
C GLU A 232 -6.58 -18.02 -11.06
N THR A 233 -5.64 -18.78 -11.64
CA THR A 233 -5.36 -20.16 -11.19
C THR A 233 -4.78 -20.17 -9.78
N ASP A 234 -3.97 -19.19 -9.42
CA ASP A 234 -3.38 -19.11 -8.07
C ASP A 234 -4.42 -18.68 -7.04
N ILE A 235 -5.33 -17.77 -7.39
CA ILE A 235 -6.50 -17.44 -6.56
C ILE A 235 -7.38 -18.68 -6.33
N MET A 236 -7.62 -19.48 -7.36
CA MET A 236 -8.39 -20.72 -7.23
C MET A 236 -7.69 -21.75 -6.33
N LYS A 237 -6.37 -21.90 -6.42
CA LYS A 237 -5.59 -22.74 -5.50
C LYS A 237 -5.70 -22.25 -4.06
N LEU A 238 -5.64 -20.93 -3.83
CA LEU A 238 -5.83 -20.35 -2.51
C LEU A 238 -7.23 -20.66 -1.96
N ASN A 239 -8.27 -20.48 -2.76
CA ASN A 239 -9.64 -20.83 -2.38
C ASN A 239 -9.76 -22.31 -1.94
N LEU A 240 -9.20 -23.23 -2.71
CA LEU A 240 -9.17 -24.66 -2.36
C LEU A 240 -8.41 -24.92 -1.05
N LYS A 241 -7.24 -24.30 -0.88
CA LYS A 241 -6.42 -24.41 0.33
C LYS A 241 -7.18 -23.92 1.58
N ILE A 242 -7.86 -22.78 1.48
CA ILE A 242 -8.69 -22.26 2.58
C ILE A 242 -9.80 -23.26 2.91
N ARG A 243 -10.51 -23.75 1.89
CA ARG A 243 -11.61 -24.69 2.05
C ARG A 243 -11.16 -26.00 2.71
N GLU A 244 -10.05 -26.58 2.25
CA GLU A 244 -9.45 -27.78 2.86
C GLU A 244 -9.08 -27.55 4.32
N LYS A 245 -8.45 -26.40 4.63
CA LYS A 245 -8.14 -26.03 6.01
C LYS A 245 -9.41 -25.97 6.84
N LEU A 246 -10.44 -25.26 6.41
CA LEU A 246 -11.71 -25.13 7.13
C LEU A 246 -12.34 -26.50 7.42
N TYR A 247 -12.36 -27.43 6.45
CA TYR A 247 -12.88 -28.78 6.67
C TYR A 247 -12.05 -29.62 7.65
N SER A 248 -10.75 -29.34 7.79
CA SER A 248 -9.87 -30.03 8.72
C SER A 248 -9.99 -29.54 10.17
N LEU A 249 -10.64 -28.40 10.40
CA LEU A 249 -10.75 -27.78 11.71
C LEU A 249 -11.90 -28.41 12.53
N ASN A 250 -11.62 -28.67 13.80
CA ASN A 250 -12.65 -29.10 14.76
C ASN A 250 -13.59 -27.96 15.16
N GLN A 251 -13.11 -26.71 15.06
CA GLN A 251 -13.85 -25.51 15.39
C GLN A 251 -13.57 -24.45 14.34
N MET A 252 -14.63 -23.86 13.80
CA MET A 252 -14.50 -22.79 12.81
C MET A 252 -13.92 -21.52 13.44
N PRO A 253 -13.09 -20.77 12.70
CA PRO A 253 -12.62 -19.47 13.14
C PRO A 253 -13.79 -18.48 13.18
N ASP A 254 -13.69 -17.46 14.03
CA ASP A 254 -14.68 -16.39 14.09
C ASP A 254 -14.46 -15.40 12.93
N ILE A 255 -13.20 -15.22 12.52
CA ILE A 255 -12.78 -14.35 11.40
C ILE A 255 -11.86 -15.11 10.44
N LEU A 256 -12.14 -15.00 9.14
CA LEU A 256 -11.21 -15.34 8.05
C LEU A 256 -10.67 -14.04 7.42
N ALA A 257 -9.36 -13.83 7.49
CA ALA A 257 -8.69 -12.68 6.87
C ALA A 257 -7.95 -13.09 5.60
N VAL A 258 -8.29 -12.48 4.48
CA VAL A 258 -7.63 -12.69 3.17
C VAL A 258 -7.53 -11.36 2.43
N HIS A 259 -6.51 -11.16 1.62
CA HIS A 259 -6.43 -9.90 0.86
C HIS A 259 -7.45 -9.84 -0.29
N ASN A 260 -7.42 -10.84 -1.18
CA ASN A 260 -8.24 -10.83 -2.39
C ASN A 260 -9.63 -11.45 -2.17
N PRO A 261 -10.73 -10.69 -2.33
CA PRO A 261 -12.10 -11.19 -2.09
C PRO A 261 -12.49 -12.35 -3.02
N LYS A 262 -11.90 -12.46 -4.22
CA LYS A 262 -12.15 -13.57 -5.15
C LYS A 262 -11.74 -14.92 -4.57
N SER A 263 -10.77 -14.93 -3.65
CA SER A 263 -10.32 -16.15 -2.98
C SER A 263 -11.38 -16.74 -2.03
N THR A 264 -12.45 -16.00 -1.72
CA THR A 264 -13.49 -16.39 -0.75
C THR A 264 -14.91 -16.44 -1.30
N GLU A 265 -15.15 -16.15 -2.59
CA GLU A 265 -16.51 -16.11 -3.17
C GLU A 265 -17.33 -17.40 -2.93
N SER A 266 -16.68 -18.57 -2.96
CA SER A 266 -17.32 -19.87 -2.71
C SER A 266 -17.26 -20.33 -1.24
N ILE A 267 -16.72 -19.50 -0.35
CA ILE A 267 -16.49 -19.79 1.07
C ILE A 267 -17.56 -19.13 1.96
N SER A 268 -18.28 -18.14 1.43
CA SER A 268 -19.44 -17.54 2.09
C SER A 268 -20.43 -18.62 2.55
N GLY A 269 -20.73 -18.62 3.84
CA GLY A 269 -21.53 -19.60 4.58
C GLY A 269 -20.73 -20.59 5.41
N LEU A 270 -19.40 -20.64 5.29
CA LEU A 270 -18.54 -21.52 6.09
C LEU A 270 -17.95 -20.83 7.33
N VAL A 271 -17.75 -19.51 7.28
CA VAL A 271 -17.13 -18.71 8.34
C VAL A 271 -18.00 -17.49 8.63
N PRO A 272 -18.23 -17.09 9.89
CA PRO A 272 -19.13 -15.98 10.20
C PRO A 272 -18.70 -14.63 9.59
N ILE A 273 -17.40 -14.30 9.65
CA ILE A 273 -16.87 -13.02 9.19
C ILE A 273 -15.68 -13.25 8.25
N ILE A 274 -15.67 -12.55 7.11
CA ILE A 274 -14.57 -12.56 6.15
C ILE A 274 -14.07 -11.12 5.99
N LEU A 275 -12.81 -10.87 6.34
CA LEU A 275 -12.16 -9.56 6.17
C LEU A 275 -11.31 -9.56 4.91
N ASN A 276 -11.42 -8.51 4.08
CA ASN A 276 -10.59 -8.36 2.88
C ASN A 276 -10.26 -6.92 2.47
N GLY A 277 -9.43 -6.82 1.42
CA GLY A 277 -8.85 -5.60 0.86
C GLY A 277 -8.95 -5.57 -0.67
N HIS A 278 -7.87 -5.14 -1.33
CA HIS A 278 -7.60 -5.26 -2.78
C HIS A 278 -8.44 -4.34 -3.69
N VAL A 279 -9.74 -4.20 -3.42
CA VAL A 279 -10.67 -3.43 -4.27
C VAL A 279 -10.70 -1.93 -3.95
N HIS A 280 -9.98 -1.51 -2.91
CA HIS A 280 -9.87 -0.12 -2.44
C HIS A 280 -11.23 0.55 -2.16
N LYS A 281 -12.28 -0.22 -1.84
CA LYS A 281 -13.63 0.28 -1.59
C LYS A 281 -14.25 -0.33 -0.34
N ALA A 282 -14.37 0.50 0.70
CA ALA A 282 -14.99 0.08 1.95
C ALA A 282 -16.43 -0.38 1.75
N SER A 283 -16.74 -1.59 2.17
CA SER A 283 -18.07 -2.19 2.01
C SER A 283 -18.32 -3.31 3.02
N LEU A 284 -19.58 -3.51 3.36
CA LEU A 284 -20.05 -4.67 4.11
C LEU A 284 -21.11 -5.38 3.26
N LYS A 285 -21.00 -6.69 3.15
CA LYS A 285 -21.90 -7.51 2.35
C LYS A 285 -22.20 -8.81 3.07
N GLU A 286 -23.46 -9.04 3.37
CA GLU A 286 -23.92 -10.27 3.99
C GLU A 286 -24.40 -11.25 2.91
N GLU A 287 -23.84 -12.47 2.90
CA GLU A 287 -24.22 -13.56 2.00
C GLU A 287 -24.15 -14.89 2.72
N ASN A 288 -25.21 -15.70 2.63
CA ASN A 288 -25.27 -17.04 3.21
C ASN A 288 -24.91 -17.09 4.71
N ASN A 289 -25.33 -16.11 5.51
CA ASN A 289 -24.98 -15.96 6.94
C ASN A 289 -23.47 -15.70 7.19
N SER A 290 -22.71 -15.32 6.18
CA SER A 290 -21.37 -14.75 6.34
C SER A 290 -21.39 -13.26 6.05
N LEU A 291 -20.72 -12.49 6.90
CA LEU A 291 -20.49 -11.06 6.68
C LEU A 291 -19.09 -10.86 6.08
N THR A 292 -19.06 -10.41 4.83
CA THR A 292 -17.83 -9.98 4.17
C THR A 292 -17.63 -8.48 4.38
N ILE A 293 -16.47 -8.10 4.91
CA ILE A 293 -16.12 -6.73 5.25
C ILE A 293 -14.84 -6.37 4.50
N ASN A 294 -14.92 -5.35 3.65
CA ASN A 294 -13.78 -4.76 2.97
C ASN A 294 -13.39 -3.44 3.64
N ALA A 295 -12.15 -3.29 4.10
CA ALA A 295 -11.70 -2.05 4.77
C ALA A 295 -11.59 -0.85 3.82
N GLY A 296 -11.57 -1.08 2.51
CA GLY A 296 -11.31 -0.08 1.50
C GLY A 296 -9.83 0.22 1.34
N THR A 297 -9.41 1.47 1.52
CA THR A 297 -7.99 1.82 1.50
C THR A 297 -7.65 2.78 2.64
N THR A 298 -6.91 2.26 3.62
CA THR A 298 -6.38 3.06 4.73
C THR A 298 -5.24 3.96 4.24
N GLY A 299 -4.63 3.65 3.10
CA GLY A 299 -3.63 4.48 2.43
C GLY A 299 -4.18 5.48 1.42
N ALA A 300 -5.49 5.56 1.18
CA ALA A 300 -6.09 6.40 0.13
C ALA A 300 -5.43 6.21 -1.25
N ALA A 301 -5.16 4.96 -1.65
CA ALA A 301 -4.42 4.56 -2.85
C ALA A 301 -2.93 4.97 -2.88
N GLY A 302 -2.30 5.15 -1.70
CA GLY A 302 -0.87 5.43 -1.56
C GLY A 302 -0.46 6.82 -2.06
N ILE A 303 0.85 7.04 -2.27
CA ILE A 303 1.34 8.29 -2.89
C ILE A 303 0.85 8.46 -4.34
N ARG A 304 0.42 7.37 -4.99
CA ARG A 304 -0.20 7.42 -6.33
C ARG A 304 -1.56 8.11 -6.29
N GLY A 305 -2.34 7.93 -5.21
CA GLY A 305 -3.57 8.67 -4.94
C GLY A 305 -3.38 10.19 -4.91
N ILE A 306 -2.20 10.67 -4.48
CA ILE A 306 -1.83 12.10 -4.53
C ILE A 306 -1.61 12.59 -5.97
N GLN A 307 -1.28 11.70 -6.91
CA GLN A 307 -1.01 12.02 -8.32
C GLN A 307 -2.24 11.83 -9.23
N CYS A 308 -3.16 10.93 -8.86
CA CYS A 308 -4.40 10.67 -9.57
C CYS A 308 -5.50 11.65 -9.13
N LYS A 309 -6.26 12.20 -10.07
CA LYS A 309 -7.40 13.12 -9.81
C LYS A 309 -8.62 12.45 -9.16
N GLY A 310 -8.47 11.24 -8.61
CA GLY A 310 -9.55 10.50 -7.95
C GLY A 310 -9.48 10.70 -6.45
N ASP A 311 -10.52 11.30 -5.87
CA ASP A 311 -10.71 11.44 -4.42
C ASP A 311 -11.04 10.06 -3.81
N THR A 312 -10.09 9.12 -3.80
CA THR A 312 -10.30 7.88 -3.05
C THR A 312 -10.16 8.21 -1.56
N PRO A 313 -11.24 8.10 -0.77
CA PRO A 313 -11.20 8.44 0.65
C PRO A 313 -10.25 7.50 1.39
N TYR A 314 -9.59 8.02 2.44
CA TYR A 314 -9.08 7.13 3.50
C TYR A 314 -10.25 6.37 4.09
N SER A 315 -10.08 5.08 4.34
CA SER A 315 -11.08 4.30 5.05
C SER A 315 -10.49 3.26 5.99
N ALA A 316 -11.24 2.97 7.04
CA ALA A 316 -11.01 1.87 7.97
C ALA A 316 -12.35 1.43 8.55
N ILE A 317 -12.41 0.22 9.08
CA ILE A 317 -13.63 -0.30 9.71
C ILE A 317 -13.32 -0.69 11.14
N LEU A 318 -14.07 -0.14 12.09
CA LEU A 318 -13.94 -0.49 13.49
C LEU A 318 -15.05 -1.49 13.87
N LEU A 319 -14.64 -2.69 14.26
CA LEU A 319 -15.53 -3.79 14.62
C LEU A 319 -15.65 -3.89 16.14
N TYR A 320 -16.87 -4.06 16.61
CA TYR A 320 -17.19 -4.19 18.03
C TYR A 320 -17.68 -5.59 18.31
N PHE A 321 -16.92 -6.34 19.10
CA PHE A 321 -17.29 -7.68 19.55
C PHE A 321 -17.72 -7.64 21.00
N LYS A 322 -18.94 -8.09 21.29
CA LYS A 322 -19.48 -8.13 22.64
C LYS A 322 -19.50 -9.57 23.13
N LYS A 323 -18.94 -9.80 24.32
CA LYS A 323 -19.11 -11.05 25.05
C LYS A 323 -20.32 -10.92 25.99
N SER A 324 -21.41 -11.61 25.67
CA SER A 324 -22.57 -11.74 26.56
C SER A 324 -22.29 -12.77 27.65
N GLU A 325 -22.94 -12.68 28.81
CA GLU A 325 -22.75 -13.61 29.95
C GLU A 325 -23.03 -15.07 29.57
N ASN A 326 -23.91 -15.29 28.59
CA ASN A 326 -24.33 -16.61 28.12
C ASN A 326 -23.52 -17.16 26.93
N LEU A 327 -22.59 -16.36 26.38
CA LEU A 327 -21.80 -16.76 25.20
C LEU A 327 -20.37 -17.12 25.61
N GLU A 328 -19.90 -18.28 25.17
CA GLU A 328 -18.51 -18.70 25.38
C GLU A 328 -17.52 -17.77 24.64
N LYS A 329 -17.93 -17.22 23.49
CA LYS A 329 -17.12 -16.37 22.62
C LYS A 329 -17.76 -14.99 22.38
N PRO A 330 -16.95 -13.94 22.14
CA PRO A 330 -17.45 -12.65 21.66
C PRO A 330 -18.11 -12.78 20.28
N GLN A 331 -19.25 -12.11 20.09
CA GLN A 331 -19.92 -12.01 18.79
C GLN A 331 -19.91 -10.56 18.28
N LEU A 332 -19.92 -10.38 16.95
CA LEU A 332 -19.97 -9.06 16.35
C LEU A 332 -21.29 -8.38 16.71
N PHE A 333 -21.19 -7.18 17.28
CA PHE A 333 -22.32 -6.36 17.73
C PHE A 333 -22.55 -5.17 16.81
N ALA A 334 -21.47 -4.52 16.39
CA ALA A 334 -21.55 -3.36 15.52
C ALA A 334 -20.28 -3.22 14.66
N ALA A 335 -20.39 -2.47 13.58
CA ALA A 335 -19.27 -2.03 12.76
C ALA A 335 -19.42 -0.55 12.40
N ASP A 336 -18.34 0.22 12.57
CA ASP A 336 -18.25 1.62 12.16
C ASP A 336 -17.39 1.73 10.91
N ILE A 337 -17.98 2.15 9.81
CA ILE A 337 -17.25 2.48 8.59
C ILE A 337 -16.76 3.91 8.71
N ILE A 338 -15.44 4.09 8.75
CA ILE A 338 -14.79 5.40 8.87
C ILE A 338 -14.28 5.80 7.49
N LYS A 339 -14.65 7.00 7.01
CA LYS A 339 -14.22 7.54 5.71
C LYS A 339 -13.76 9.00 5.81
N ILE A 340 -12.68 9.34 5.11
CA ILE A 340 -12.17 10.71 4.96
C ILE A 340 -11.89 10.98 3.48
N SER A 341 -12.83 11.65 2.80
CA SER A 341 -12.81 11.86 1.34
C SER A 341 -11.90 12.99 0.89
N ASN A 342 -11.82 14.07 1.68
CA ASN A 342 -10.91 15.18 1.41
C ASN A 342 -10.71 15.95 2.71
N ILE A 343 -9.50 16.46 2.92
CA ILE A 343 -9.08 17.29 4.05
C ILE A 343 -10.04 18.47 4.30
N LYS A 344 -10.73 18.96 3.25
CA LYS A 344 -11.73 20.05 3.35
C LYS A 344 -13.19 19.58 3.45
N ALA A 345 -13.49 18.32 3.16
CA ALA A 345 -14.86 17.82 2.94
C ALA A 345 -15.49 17.15 4.18
N GLY A 346 -14.72 16.93 5.24
CA GLY A 346 -15.21 16.39 6.50
C GLY A 346 -15.03 14.88 6.64
N PHE A 347 -15.25 14.44 7.87
CA PHE A 347 -15.11 13.06 8.33
C PHE A 347 -16.49 12.41 8.38
N GLN A 348 -16.63 11.20 7.84
CA GLN A 348 -17.89 10.45 7.84
C GLN A 348 -17.72 9.15 8.62
N VAL A 349 -18.66 8.88 9.52
CA VAL A 349 -18.81 7.58 10.17
C VAL A 349 -20.22 7.08 10.07
N GLU A 350 -20.33 5.82 9.68
CA GLU A 350 -21.58 5.10 9.54
C GLU A 350 -21.51 3.87 10.45
N ARG A 351 -22.38 3.81 11.46
CA ARG A 351 -22.50 2.67 12.38
C ARG A 351 -23.60 1.73 11.93
N ILE A 352 -23.28 0.45 11.84
CA ILE A 352 -24.20 -0.64 11.52
C ILE A 352 -24.24 -1.57 12.74
N PHE A 353 -25.44 -1.96 13.18
CA PHE A 353 -25.66 -2.92 14.26
C PHE A 353 -26.04 -4.28 13.67
N PHE A 354 -25.62 -5.34 14.35
CA PHE A 354 -25.93 -6.73 13.98
C PHE A 354 -26.78 -7.37 15.07
N GLU A 355 -27.74 -8.22 14.67
CA GLU A 355 -28.51 -9.02 15.62
C GLU A 355 -27.61 -10.04 16.32
N GLN A 356 -27.71 -10.13 17.64
CA GLN A 356 -27.01 -11.16 18.41
C GLN A 356 -27.89 -12.39 18.50
N GLU A 357 -27.31 -13.58 18.30
CA GLU A 357 -28.05 -14.82 18.56
C GLU A 357 -28.27 -14.96 20.07
N ASP A 358 -29.50 -14.67 20.52
CA ASP A 358 -29.94 -15.04 21.86
C ASP A 358 -30.02 -16.56 21.95
N VAL A 359 -29.06 -17.17 22.64
CA VAL A 359 -29.19 -18.58 23.06
C VAL A 359 -30.31 -18.64 24.09
N ARG A 360 -31.51 -19.07 23.66
CA ARG A 360 -32.67 -19.33 24.51
C ARG A 360 -32.51 -20.60 25.34
#